data_AF-A0AAV6ZG75-F1
#
_entry.id   AF-A0AAV6ZG75-F1
#
_cell.length_a   1.000
_cell.length_b   1.000
_cell.length_c   1.000
_cell.angle_alpha   90.00
_cell.angle_beta   90.00
_cell.angle_gamma   90.00
#
_symmetry.space_group_name_H-M   'P 1'
#
loop_
_entity.id
_entity.type
_entity.pdbx_description
1 polymer ?
#
loop_
_entity_poly.entity_id
_entity_poly.type
_entity_poly.pdbx_seq_one_letter_code
_entity_poly.pdbx_strand_id
1 'polypeptide(L)'
;MAKHLAPPSTKSLSRQRSMCFLLEPQRVQGSDFVNLLCRIGYPGAQDLKGEDFDWLCEGNEEIQHFLGWLCEVIDQRNVLSSEQLEAYNVLLESGQPLLEAEEIQNLLKGKDKGDDDEWEMEDMKSLEELEAELQGLRSLKAHRLQSRNKMESLGLTLLHNRLSWEKIEKKLEKNLNQVKEELCTLNSRCNSTLVSLRENVKELGRCHSTQMASSLFVSSLDLEGYLRMEDTCWEQVEEHAKRVLPVTEEDLEKLRKTQMEMGKESERLRTAWASQRMQLSIALGTLNGNMEALAWLDGGSGEQVWDPLRLPMLEREVQFLELEVEALQRQRLLGLVCEASLGLCLPALHGWVQSEKHRLSQVEQNQALVAEVLLSQFSRLQQVELGIHTEMRQHCQTERGLRELRVEMENRIYQLGKRLLGQRDVRTFPQWLVPLHMDSKDQTAVSLSAMLEHPSKQKEFFPKYEVLQRQAASLLQELRALSGLYHEPLEQTARLERDCELLHQSLCRGSRNLQLQDPNLTLTLETLFSNVSQFNYWFLDFLRELEHKKNLLQTSCWAQGRKLYVLFYKDPALLASMVEDLEQRVKDLQ
;
A
#
# COMPACT_ATOMS: atom_id res chain seq x y z
N MET A 1 -67.55 47.37 -40.26
CA MET A 1 -67.90 46.02 -39.77
C MET A 1 -67.31 45.86 -38.38
N ALA A 2 -68.10 46.22 -37.38
CA ALA A 2 -67.77 46.11 -35.96
C ALA A 2 -68.56 44.94 -35.37
N LYS A 3 -67.86 43.99 -34.76
CA LYS A 3 -68.39 43.00 -33.81
C LYS A 3 -67.29 42.87 -32.75
N HIS A 4 -67.45 43.52 -31.59
CA HIS A 4 -68.08 42.95 -30.39
C HIS A 4 -67.60 41.54 -30.09
N LEU A 5 -66.76 41.41 -29.06
CA LEU A 5 -66.86 40.39 -28.01
C LEU A 5 -65.85 40.74 -26.90
N ALA A 6 -66.38 41.33 -25.84
CA ALA A 6 -65.71 41.46 -24.56
C ALA A 6 -65.48 40.05 -23.96
N PRO A 7 -64.33 39.78 -23.31
CA PRO A 7 -64.16 38.56 -22.54
C PRO A 7 -65.01 38.64 -21.24
N PRO A 8 -65.72 37.56 -20.88
CA PRO A 8 -66.60 37.54 -19.72
C PRO A 8 -65.84 37.54 -18.38
N SER A 9 -66.48 38.19 -17.40
CA SER A 9 -66.14 38.25 -15.99
C SER A 9 -65.77 36.89 -15.40
N THR A 10 -64.53 36.76 -14.93
CA THR A 10 -64.09 35.69 -14.03
C THR A 10 -64.76 35.88 -12.67
N LYS A 11 -65.95 35.29 -12.49
CA LYS A 11 -66.48 35.03 -11.15
C LYS A 11 -65.50 34.07 -10.47
N SER A 12 -64.74 34.60 -9.52
CA SER A 12 -63.96 33.83 -8.56
C SER A 12 -64.91 32.89 -7.83
N LEU A 13 -64.93 31.63 -8.24
CA LEU A 13 -65.50 30.54 -7.46
C LEU A 13 -64.69 30.48 -6.17
N SER A 14 -65.26 31.07 -5.11
CA SER A 14 -64.84 30.84 -3.75
C SER A 14 -64.82 29.32 -3.55
N ARG A 15 -63.61 28.77 -3.34
CA ARG A 15 -63.45 27.42 -2.82
C ARG A 15 -64.24 27.38 -1.53
N GLN A 16 -65.45 26.80 -1.58
CA GLN A 16 -66.10 26.25 -0.41
C GLN A 16 -65.09 25.30 0.22
N ARG A 17 -64.48 25.76 1.32
CA ARG A 17 -63.76 24.91 2.24
C ARG A 17 -64.79 23.87 2.69
N SER A 18 -64.64 22.65 2.18
CA SER A 18 -65.30 21.48 2.75
C SER A 18 -64.87 21.41 4.21
N MET A 19 -65.73 21.90 5.09
CA MET A 19 -65.63 21.75 6.53
C MET A 19 -65.83 20.26 6.80
N CYS A 20 -64.73 19.52 6.86
CA CYS A 20 -64.70 18.20 7.46
C CYS A 20 -65.24 18.34 8.88
N PHE A 21 -66.25 17.52 9.22
CA PHE A 21 -66.75 17.32 10.58
C PHE A 21 -65.71 16.56 11.42
N LEU A 22 -64.57 17.21 11.65
CA LEU A 22 -63.72 17.02 12.80
C LEU A 22 -63.72 18.39 13.49
N LEU A 23 -64.73 18.63 14.32
CA LEU A 23 -64.65 19.71 15.30
C LEU A 23 -63.54 19.31 16.28
N GLU A 24 -62.28 19.59 15.91
CA GLU A 24 -61.29 19.87 16.94
C GLU A 24 -61.82 21.12 17.64
N PRO A 25 -62.17 21.06 18.94
CA PRO A 25 -62.60 22.24 19.66
C PRO A 25 -61.46 23.26 19.57
N GLN A 26 -61.76 24.44 19.01
CA GLN A 26 -60.83 25.54 18.93
C GLN A 26 -60.41 25.86 20.37
N ARG A 27 -59.18 25.52 20.73
CA ARG A 27 -58.67 25.68 22.10
C ARG A 27 -58.61 27.16 22.41
N VAL A 28 -59.55 27.62 23.23
CA VAL A 28 -59.56 28.96 23.80
C VAL A 28 -58.42 29.04 24.82
N GLN A 29 -57.58 30.08 24.73
CA GLN A 29 -56.54 30.35 25.73
C GLN A 29 -56.97 31.48 26.68
N GLY A 30 -56.35 31.58 27.86
CA GLY A 30 -56.64 32.66 28.81
C GLY A 30 -56.39 34.05 28.20
N SER A 31 -55.54 34.16 27.18
CA SER A 31 -55.33 35.38 26.39
C SER A 31 -56.57 35.81 25.59
N ASP A 32 -57.36 34.87 25.06
CA ASP A 32 -58.61 35.17 24.34
C ASP A 32 -59.67 35.75 25.29
N PHE A 33 -59.69 35.25 26.53
CA PHE A 33 -60.56 35.75 27.58
C PHE A 33 -60.18 37.17 28.03
N VAL A 34 -58.89 37.45 28.22
CA VAL A 34 -58.41 38.82 28.52
C VAL A 34 -58.69 39.79 27.36
N ASN A 35 -58.60 39.32 26.11
CA ASN A 35 -58.99 40.10 24.94
C ASN A 35 -60.49 40.44 24.92
N LEU A 36 -61.35 39.51 25.33
CA LEU A 36 -62.77 39.79 25.54
C LEU A 36 -63.00 40.85 26.63
N LEU A 37 -62.30 40.77 27.77
CA LEU A 37 -62.41 41.76 28.84
C LEU A 37 -61.95 43.16 28.39
N CYS A 38 -60.90 43.22 27.57
CA CYS A 38 -60.46 44.45 26.91
C CYS A 38 -61.51 44.98 25.93
N ARG A 39 -62.16 44.11 25.13
CA ARG A 39 -63.23 44.50 24.20
C ARG A 39 -64.44 45.07 24.94
N ILE A 40 -64.82 44.47 26.07
CA ILE A 40 -65.95 44.87 26.93
C ILE A 40 -65.69 46.16 27.72
N GLY A 41 -64.43 46.62 27.81
CA GLY A 41 -64.06 47.87 28.46
C GLY A 41 -63.91 47.76 29.99
N TYR A 42 -63.51 46.59 30.51
CA TYR A 42 -63.28 46.41 31.94
C TYR A 42 -62.07 47.24 32.43
N PRO A 43 -62.21 48.09 33.47
CA PRO A 43 -61.20 49.08 33.84
C PRO A 43 -59.87 48.50 34.33
N GLY A 44 -59.86 47.24 34.79
CA GLY A 44 -58.64 46.52 35.20
C GLY A 44 -58.06 45.58 34.15
N ALA A 45 -58.60 45.55 32.92
CA ALA A 45 -58.24 44.52 31.92
C ALA A 45 -56.80 44.64 31.40
N GLN A 46 -56.22 45.84 31.43
CA GLN A 46 -54.85 46.09 30.93
C GLN A 46 -53.75 45.56 31.89
N ASP A 47 -54.09 45.35 33.17
CA ASP A 47 -53.15 44.85 34.18
C ASP A 47 -53.20 43.32 34.33
N LEU A 48 -54.14 42.64 33.65
CA LEU A 48 -54.34 41.20 33.71
C LEU A 48 -53.50 40.48 32.64
N LYS A 49 -52.80 39.41 33.03
CA LYS A 49 -52.06 38.55 32.10
C LYS A 49 -52.90 37.34 31.71
N GLY A 50 -52.86 36.95 30.44
CA GLY A 50 -53.58 35.78 29.93
C GLY A 50 -53.20 34.47 30.64
N GLU A 51 -51.94 34.36 31.06
CA GLU A 51 -51.40 33.18 31.78
C GLU A 51 -52.10 32.92 33.12
N ASP A 52 -52.62 33.97 33.79
CA ASP A 52 -53.32 33.83 35.08
C ASP A 52 -54.73 33.24 34.93
N PHE A 53 -55.24 33.16 33.69
CA PHE A 53 -56.58 32.66 33.37
C PHE A 53 -56.56 31.36 32.55
N ASP A 54 -55.38 30.80 32.27
CA ASP A 54 -55.26 29.54 31.52
C ASP A 54 -55.92 28.37 32.27
N TRP A 55 -55.97 28.40 33.61
CA TRP A 55 -56.68 27.40 34.42
C TRP A 55 -58.18 27.32 34.13
N LEU A 56 -58.81 28.42 33.66
CA LEU A 56 -60.22 28.45 33.28
C LEU A 56 -60.45 27.69 31.96
N CYS A 57 -59.45 27.71 31.10
CA CYS A 57 -59.44 27.05 29.80
C CYS A 57 -59.02 25.57 29.88
N GLU A 58 -58.44 25.14 30.99
CA GLU A 58 -58.05 23.74 31.27
C GLU A 58 -59.21 22.84 31.79
N GLY A 59 -60.43 23.38 31.92
CA GLY A 59 -61.62 22.66 32.39
C GLY A 59 -62.25 21.68 31.38
N ASN A 60 -63.39 21.08 31.77
CA ASN A 60 -64.16 20.13 30.95
C ASN A 60 -64.53 20.70 29.56
N GLU A 61 -64.72 19.82 28.56
CA GLU A 61 -65.04 20.19 27.17
C GLU A 61 -66.26 21.14 27.05
N GLU A 62 -67.27 21.00 27.92
CA GLU A 62 -68.43 21.89 27.98
C GLU A 62 -68.06 23.34 28.33
N ILE A 63 -67.09 23.53 29.22
CA ILE A 63 -66.58 24.85 29.63
C ILE A 63 -65.79 25.47 28.48
N GLN A 64 -65.01 24.69 27.75
CA GLN A 64 -64.30 25.18 26.55
C GLN A 64 -65.26 25.61 25.44
N HIS A 65 -66.33 24.85 25.19
CA HIS A 65 -67.36 25.25 24.22
C HIS A 65 -68.09 26.53 24.63
N PHE A 66 -68.43 26.66 25.92
CA PHE A 66 -69.05 27.87 26.45
C PHE A 66 -68.13 29.08 26.36
N LEU A 67 -66.86 28.95 26.75
CA LEU A 67 -65.87 30.03 26.67
C LEU A 67 -65.57 30.43 25.22
N GLY A 68 -65.54 29.46 24.29
CA GLY A 68 -65.40 29.73 22.86
C GLY A 68 -66.55 30.58 22.34
N TRP A 69 -67.79 30.19 22.66
CA TRP A 69 -68.96 30.98 22.34
C TRP A 69 -68.93 32.39 22.98
N LEU A 70 -68.56 32.48 24.26
CA LEU A 70 -68.48 33.73 25.00
C LEU A 70 -67.49 34.71 24.34
N CYS A 71 -66.28 34.24 24.03
CA CYS A 71 -65.21 35.02 23.40
C CYS A 71 -65.52 35.41 21.95
N GLU A 72 -66.36 34.65 21.23
CA GLU A 72 -66.76 34.97 19.86
C GLU A 72 -67.98 35.90 19.77
N VAL A 73 -68.94 35.79 20.68
CA VAL A 73 -70.27 36.42 20.54
C VAL A 73 -70.42 37.71 21.37
N ILE A 74 -69.66 37.90 22.44
CA ILE A 74 -69.79 39.09 23.29
C ILE A 74 -68.95 40.26 22.74
N ASP A 75 -69.64 41.35 22.41
CA ASP A 75 -69.07 42.62 21.95
C ASP A 75 -69.52 43.79 22.85
N GLN A 76 -68.95 44.99 22.63
CA GLN A 76 -69.30 46.24 23.33
C GLN A 76 -70.81 46.59 23.34
N ARG A 77 -71.58 46.01 22.41
CA ARG A 77 -73.03 46.19 22.32
C ARG A 77 -73.82 45.42 23.37
N ASN A 78 -73.21 44.41 23.98
CA ASN A 78 -73.83 43.56 24.99
C ASN A 78 -73.56 44.08 26.41
N VAL A 79 -72.85 45.20 26.54
CA VAL A 79 -72.48 45.85 27.79
C VAL A 79 -73.41 47.03 28.01
N LEU A 80 -74.14 47.04 29.12
CA LEU A 80 -75.06 48.12 29.46
C LEU A 80 -74.25 49.41 29.69
N SER A 81 -74.59 50.47 28.97
CA SER A 81 -74.02 51.81 29.20
C SER A 81 -74.49 52.37 30.55
N SER A 82 -73.73 53.31 31.14
CA SER A 82 -74.10 53.95 32.41
C SER A 82 -75.48 54.62 32.35
N GLU A 83 -75.85 55.18 31.21
CA GLU A 83 -77.17 55.78 30.97
C GLU A 83 -78.30 54.73 30.93
N GLN A 84 -78.03 53.53 30.39
CA GLN A 84 -79.00 52.43 30.36
C GLN A 84 -79.13 51.75 31.72
N LEU A 85 -78.06 51.70 32.52
CA LEU A 85 -78.11 51.26 33.91
C LEU A 85 -78.91 52.23 34.79
N GLU A 86 -78.75 53.53 34.58
CA GLU A 86 -79.59 54.54 35.25
C GLU A 86 -81.06 54.44 34.81
N ALA A 87 -81.34 54.26 33.51
CA ALA A 87 -82.70 54.03 33.02
C ALA A 87 -83.32 52.72 33.55
N TYR A 88 -82.51 51.67 33.71
CA TYR A 88 -82.93 50.39 34.29
C TYR A 88 -83.19 50.52 35.81
N ASN A 89 -82.36 51.27 36.53
CA ASN A 89 -82.57 51.56 37.96
C ASN A 89 -83.82 52.41 38.17
N VAL A 90 -84.08 53.40 37.30
CA VAL A 90 -85.33 54.18 37.30
C VAL A 90 -86.55 53.29 36.99
N LEU A 91 -86.41 52.31 36.11
CA LEU A 91 -87.44 51.30 35.83
C LEU A 91 -87.70 50.37 37.03
N LEU A 92 -86.65 49.93 37.73
CA LEU A 92 -86.77 49.15 38.97
C LEU A 92 -87.43 49.94 40.09
N GLU A 93 -87.06 51.21 40.26
CA GLU A 93 -87.68 52.13 41.23
C GLU A 93 -89.13 52.48 40.88
N SER A 94 -89.51 52.40 39.60
CA SER A 94 -90.89 52.65 39.12
C SER A 94 -91.88 51.51 39.38
N GLY A 95 -91.41 50.34 39.85
CA GLY A 95 -92.26 49.21 40.24
C GLY A 95 -93.05 48.55 39.10
N GLN A 96 -92.69 48.77 37.83
CA GLN A 96 -93.29 48.05 36.70
C GLN A 96 -92.71 46.63 36.60
N PRO A 97 -93.53 45.60 36.30
CA PRO A 97 -93.02 44.24 36.11
C PRO A 97 -92.07 44.22 34.91
N LEU A 98 -90.82 43.88 35.16
CA LEU A 98 -89.86 43.57 34.11
C LEU A 98 -90.34 42.28 33.43
N LEU A 99 -90.46 42.29 32.09
CA LEU A 99 -90.91 41.13 31.33
C LEU A 99 -89.98 39.93 31.58
N GLU A 100 -90.45 38.99 32.39
CA GLU A 100 -89.76 37.74 32.65
C GLU A 100 -90.02 36.73 31.52
N ALA A 101 -89.15 35.72 31.41
CA ALA A 101 -89.11 34.76 30.29
C ALA A 101 -90.46 34.06 30.00
N GLU A 102 -91.33 33.95 31.01
CA GLU A 102 -92.67 33.37 30.87
C GLU A 102 -93.67 34.32 30.16
N GLU A 103 -93.55 35.63 30.34
CA GLU A 103 -94.40 36.64 29.70
C GLU A 103 -94.03 36.85 28.23
N ILE A 104 -92.74 36.71 27.89
CA ILE A 104 -92.25 36.67 26.49
C ILE A 104 -92.75 35.42 25.77
N GLN A 105 -92.75 34.26 26.45
CA GLN A 105 -93.38 33.05 25.92
C GLN A 105 -94.90 33.21 25.74
N ASN A 106 -95.58 33.98 26.60
CA ASN A 106 -97.01 34.23 26.47
C ASN A 106 -97.34 35.23 25.35
N LEU A 107 -96.46 36.17 25.02
CA LEU A 107 -96.57 37.03 23.82
C LEU A 107 -96.29 36.26 22.52
N LEU A 108 -95.38 35.28 22.56
CA LEU A 108 -95.15 34.35 21.44
C LEU A 108 -96.31 33.37 21.24
N LYS A 109 -96.91 32.86 22.33
CA LYS A 109 -98.11 32.00 22.29
C LYS A 109 -99.41 32.77 22.01
N GLY A 110 -99.45 34.08 22.29
CA GLY A 110 -100.58 34.96 22.00
C GLY A 110 -100.71 35.35 20.52
N LYS A 111 -99.72 35.00 19.68
CA LYS A 111 -99.71 35.29 18.25
C LYS A 111 -100.33 34.18 17.38
N ASP A 112 -100.85 33.12 18.00
CA ASP A 112 -101.45 31.95 17.32
C ASP A 112 -102.98 32.01 17.18
N LYS A 113 -103.63 33.13 17.53
CA LYS A 113 -105.09 33.29 17.37
C LYS A 113 -105.47 34.69 16.91
N GLY A 114 -105.23 34.96 15.63
CA GLY A 114 -105.71 36.15 14.96
C GLY A 114 -105.51 36.01 13.46
N ASP A 115 -106.63 35.82 12.77
CA ASP A 115 -106.87 35.94 11.33
C ASP A 115 -106.26 34.90 10.39
N ASP A 116 -107.19 34.24 9.69
CA ASP A 116 -106.99 33.55 8.41
C ASP A 116 -106.38 34.55 7.41
N ASP A 117 -105.05 34.65 7.39
CA ASP A 117 -104.29 35.20 6.28
C ASP A 117 -103.18 34.20 5.95
N GLU A 118 -103.28 33.65 4.74
CA GLU A 118 -102.20 33.20 3.87
C GLU A 118 -100.85 32.93 4.55
N TRP A 119 -100.77 31.85 5.33
CA TRP A 119 -99.54 31.08 5.36
C TRP A 119 -99.50 30.36 4.02
N GLU A 120 -98.69 30.85 3.08
CA GLU A 120 -98.20 30.02 1.99
C GLU A 120 -97.69 28.73 2.63
N MET A 121 -98.46 27.65 2.47
CA MET A 121 -97.98 26.30 2.71
C MET A 121 -96.92 26.05 1.63
N GLU A 122 -95.73 26.60 1.82
CA GLU A 122 -94.56 26.30 1.00
C GLU A 122 -94.37 24.78 1.05
N ASP A 123 -94.74 24.15 -0.06
CA ASP A 123 -94.44 22.78 -0.47
C ASP A 123 -94.53 21.71 0.64
N MET A 124 -95.73 21.44 1.13
CA MET A 124 -96.00 20.18 1.83
C MET A 124 -95.98 19.03 0.81
N LYS A 125 -94.78 18.45 0.64
CA LYS A 125 -94.52 17.28 -0.23
C LYS A 125 -95.54 16.17 0.05
N SER A 126 -95.99 15.52 -1.02
CA SER A 126 -96.93 14.41 -0.91
C SER A 126 -96.33 13.23 -0.11
N LEU A 127 -97.17 12.40 0.51
CA LEU A 127 -96.73 11.24 1.30
C LEU A 127 -95.83 10.30 0.46
N GLU A 128 -96.13 10.16 -0.83
CA GLU A 128 -95.37 9.35 -1.79
C GLU A 128 -93.98 9.95 -2.08
N GLU A 129 -93.87 11.28 -2.19
CA GLU A 129 -92.58 11.97 -2.33
C GLU A 129 -91.72 11.85 -1.08
N LEU A 130 -92.31 11.96 0.11
CA LEU A 130 -91.62 11.73 1.39
C LEU A 130 -91.15 10.27 1.52
N GLU A 131 -91.93 9.29 1.05
CA GLU A 131 -91.52 7.89 1.04
C GLU A 131 -90.37 7.64 0.04
N ALA A 132 -90.44 8.25 -1.15
CA ALA A 132 -89.36 8.20 -2.14
C ALA A 132 -88.07 8.88 -1.62
N GLU A 133 -88.19 10.02 -0.94
CA GLU A 133 -87.06 10.69 -0.28
C GLU A 133 -86.49 9.85 0.86
N LEU A 134 -87.33 9.21 1.69
CA LEU A 134 -86.87 8.28 2.72
C LEU A 134 -86.14 7.08 2.14
N GLN A 135 -86.62 6.51 1.02
CA GLN A 135 -85.92 5.44 0.31
C GLN A 135 -84.59 5.93 -0.30
N GLY A 136 -84.56 7.15 -0.86
CA GLY A 136 -83.35 7.82 -1.34
C GLY A 136 -82.32 8.05 -0.23
N LEU A 137 -82.75 8.52 0.93
CA LEU A 137 -81.90 8.72 2.11
C LEU A 137 -81.40 7.40 2.68
N ARG A 138 -82.22 6.33 2.68
CA ARG A 138 -81.79 4.98 3.09
C ARG A 138 -80.73 4.41 2.16
N SER A 139 -80.90 4.56 0.85
CA SER A 139 -79.90 4.10 -0.13
C SER A 139 -78.59 4.90 -0.02
N LEU A 140 -78.68 6.22 0.18
CA LEU A 140 -77.53 7.10 0.41
C LEU A 140 -76.81 6.73 1.72
N LYS A 141 -77.54 6.46 2.81
CA LYS A 141 -76.98 5.97 4.08
C LYS A 141 -76.23 4.64 3.89
N ALA A 142 -76.80 3.70 3.14
CA ALA A 142 -76.16 2.42 2.84
C ALA A 142 -74.87 2.60 2.03
N HIS A 143 -74.87 3.48 1.01
CA HIS A 143 -73.67 3.81 0.23
C HIS A 143 -72.60 4.44 1.11
N ARG A 144 -72.94 5.41 1.97
CA ARG A 144 -71.98 6.03 2.90
C ARG A 144 -71.39 5.02 3.88
N LEU A 145 -72.20 4.09 4.41
CA LEU A 145 -71.73 2.99 5.26
C LEU A 145 -70.76 2.06 4.51
N GLN A 146 -71.09 1.69 3.27
CA GLN A 146 -70.21 0.86 2.44
C GLN A 146 -68.88 1.56 2.14
N SER A 147 -68.91 2.85 1.78
CA SER A 147 -67.71 3.66 1.58
C SER A 147 -66.88 3.75 2.86
N ARG A 148 -67.51 3.96 4.02
CA ARG A 148 -66.81 3.98 5.32
C ARG A 148 -66.14 2.64 5.61
N ASN A 149 -66.87 1.52 5.52
CA ASN A 149 -66.32 0.19 5.78
C ASN A 149 -65.17 -0.16 4.81
N LYS A 150 -65.25 0.29 3.55
CA LYS A 150 -64.15 0.15 2.58
C LYS A 150 -62.93 0.97 3.00
N MET A 151 -63.11 2.19 3.45
CA MET A 151 -62.01 3.04 3.94
C MET A 151 -61.41 2.50 5.23
N GLU A 152 -62.22 1.98 6.15
CA GLU A 152 -61.76 1.34 7.39
C GLU A 152 -60.94 0.09 7.09
N SER A 153 -61.37 -0.77 6.17
CA SER A 153 -60.59 -1.96 5.78
C SER A 153 -59.28 -1.59 5.07
N LEU A 154 -59.27 -0.55 4.23
CA LEU A 154 -58.04 0.00 3.66
C LEU A 154 -57.13 0.60 4.74
N GLY A 155 -57.67 1.31 5.73
CA GLY A 155 -56.92 1.82 6.88
C GLY A 155 -56.25 0.71 7.67
N LEU A 156 -56.98 -0.38 7.96
CA LEU A 156 -56.44 -1.55 8.67
C LEU A 156 -55.34 -2.25 7.87
N THR A 157 -55.49 -2.41 6.55
CA THR A 157 -54.44 -3.02 5.71
C THR A 157 -53.19 -2.15 5.63
N LEU A 158 -53.34 -0.83 5.52
CA LEU A 158 -52.20 0.10 5.56
C LEU A 158 -51.48 0.07 6.91
N LEU A 159 -52.22 0.01 8.02
CA LEU A 159 -51.64 -0.14 9.36
C LEU A 159 -50.89 -1.47 9.50
N HIS A 160 -51.47 -2.58 9.03
CA HIS A 160 -50.80 -3.88 9.04
C HIS A 160 -49.49 -3.86 8.24
N ASN A 161 -49.53 -3.28 7.04
CA ASN A 161 -48.35 -3.12 6.19
C ASN A 161 -47.30 -2.22 6.85
N ARG A 162 -47.70 -1.11 7.47
CA ARG A 162 -46.78 -0.24 8.21
C ARG A 162 -46.06 -0.99 9.33
N LEU A 163 -46.81 -1.76 10.13
CA LEU A 163 -46.24 -2.57 11.21
C LEU A 163 -45.33 -3.69 10.70
N SER A 164 -45.62 -4.26 9.53
CA SER A 164 -44.76 -5.27 8.91
C SER A 164 -43.46 -4.65 8.39
N TRP A 165 -43.52 -3.47 7.77
CA TRP A 165 -42.35 -2.71 7.33
C TRP A 165 -41.46 -2.30 8.51
N GLU A 166 -42.03 -1.82 9.61
CA GLU A 166 -41.26 -1.46 10.82
C GLU A 166 -40.52 -2.66 11.42
N LYS A 167 -41.11 -3.87 11.36
CA LYS A 167 -40.41 -5.10 11.76
C LYS A 167 -39.23 -5.44 10.84
N ILE A 168 -39.36 -5.19 9.55
CA ILE A 168 -38.29 -5.42 8.57
C ILE A 168 -37.18 -4.39 8.78
N GLU A 169 -37.53 -3.12 8.97
CA GLU A 169 -36.61 -2.02 9.24
C GLU A 169 -35.78 -2.31 10.49
N LYS A 170 -36.40 -2.66 11.62
CA LYS A 170 -35.68 -3.05 12.85
C LYS A 170 -34.76 -4.25 12.66
N LYS A 171 -35.12 -5.21 11.79
CA LYS A 171 -34.23 -6.34 11.46
C LYS A 171 -33.03 -5.88 10.62
N LEU A 172 -33.26 -5.03 9.63
CA LEU A 172 -32.20 -4.46 8.79
C LEU A 172 -31.26 -3.58 9.60
N GLU A 173 -31.77 -2.76 10.52
CA GLU A 173 -30.95 -1.96 11.44
C GLU A 173 -30.08 -2.83 12.34
N LYS A 174 -30.62 -3.92 12.89
CA LYS A 174 -29.84 -4.88 13.69
C LYS A 174 -28.73 -5.50 12.86
N ASN A 175 -29.03 -5.97 11.65
CA ASN A 175 -28.02 -6.56 10.76
C ASN A 175 -26.96 -5.53 10.38
N LEU A 176 -27.35 -4.30 10.09
CA LEU A 176 -26.44 -3.21 9.75
C LEU A 176 -25.53 -2.85 10.92
N ASN A 177 -26.05 -2.81 12.15
CA ASN A 177 -25.23 -2.58 13.34
C ASN A 177 -24.26 -3.74 13.60
N GLN A 178 -24.71 -4.99 13.43
CA GLN A 178 -23.84 -6.15 13.52
C GLN A 178 -22.69 -6.09 12.50
N VAL A 179 -22.98 -5.79 11.23
CA VAL A 179 -21.95 -5.65 10.19
C VAL A 179 -20.99 -4.49 10.50
N LYS A 180 -21.49 -3.37 11.04
CA LYS A 180 -20.63 -2.26 11.48
C LYS A 180 -19.68 -2.69 12.60
N GLU A 181 -20.15 -3.44 13.59
CA GLU A 181 -19.31 -3.98 14.66
C GLU A 181 -18.26 -4.95 14.13
N GLU A 182 -18.65 -5.88 13.26
CA GLU A 182 -17.73 -6.81 12.57
C GLU A 182 -16.66 -6.05 11.77
N LEU A 183 -17.03 -5.00 11.04
CA LEU A 183 -16.09 -4.15 10.32
C LEU A 183 -15.15 -3.38 11.26
N CYS A 184 -15.65 -2.87 12.40
CA CYS A 184 -14.82 -2.19 13.39
C CYS A 184 -13.79 -3.14 14.01
N THR A 185 -14.19 -4.36 14.34
CA THR A 185 -13.27 -5.38 14.88
C THR A 185 -12.25 -5.85 13.84
N LEU A 186 -12.65 -5.98 12.57
CA LEU A 186 -11.71 -6.27 11.47
C LEU A 186 -10.73 -5.12 11.25
N ASN A 187 -11.19 -3.88 11.30
CA ASN A 187 -10.34 -2.71 11.15
C ASN A 187 -9.31 -2.61 12.29
N SER A 188 -9.73 -2.79 13.55
CA SER A 188 -8.81 -2.79 14.69
C SER A 188 -7.76 -3.91 14.58
N ARG A 189 -8.17 -5.10 14.10
CA ARG A 189 -7.25 -6.22 13.85
C ARG A 189 -6.29 -5.95 12.69
N CYS A 190 -6.76 -5.39 11.58
CA CYS A 190 -5.90 -4.99 10.47
C CYS A 190 -4.87 -3.96 10.95
N ASN A 191 -5.31 -2.93 11.69
CA ASN A 191 -4.43 -1.91 12.22
C ASN A 191 -3.39 -2.50 13.19
N SER A 192 -3.77 -3.42 14.08
CA SER A 192 -2.80 -4.08 14.97
C SER A 192 -1.78 -4.91 14.19
N THR A 193 -2.20 -5.62 13.14
CA THR A 193 -1.26 -6.37 12.28
C THR A 193 -0.34 -5.45 11.48
N LEU A 194 -0.82 -4.30 11.00
CA LEU A 194 0.00 -3.31 10.31
C LEU A 194 1.02 -2.66 11.25
N VAL A 195 0.64 -2.40 12.50
CA VAL A 195 1.56 -1.92 13.53
C VAL A 195 2.63 -2.97 13.83
N SER A 196 2.26 -4.24 14.01
CA SER A 196 3.23 -5.33 14.20
C SER A 196 4.17 -5.48 12.99
N LEU A 197 3.65 -5.41 11.77
CA LEU A 197 4.50 -5.44 10.56
C LEU A 197 5.47 -4.26 10.53
N ARG A 198 5.01 -3.06 10.87
CA ARG A 198 5.86 -1.87 10.97
C ARG A 198 6.97 -2.04 11.99
N GLU A 199 6.67 -2.60 13.17
CA GLU A 199 7.70 -2.87 14.18
C GLU A 199 8.69 -3.95 13.70
N ASN A 200 8.23 -5.04 13.08
CA ASN A 200 9.12 -6.05 12.51
C ASN A 200 10.03 -5.48 11.40
N VAL A 201 9.49 -4.59 10.55
CA VAL A 201 10.27 -3.89 9.52
C VAL A 201 11.28 -2.93 10.15
N LYS A 202 10.92 -2.26 11.25
CA LYS A 202 11.88 -1.45 12.03
C LYS A 202 12.95 -2.32 12.68
N GLU A 203 12.62 -3.48 13.22
CA GLU A 203 13.59 -4.43 13.78
C GLU A 203 14.54 -4.97 12.70
N LEU A 204 14.02 -5.37 11.54
CA LEU A 204 14.84 -5.73 10.38
C LEU A 204 15.71 -4.56 9.93
N GLY A 205 15.14 -3.36 9.83
CA GLY A 205 15.86 -2.14 9.53
C GLY A 205 16.98 -1.87 10.53
N ARG A 206 16.74 -2.12 11.83
CA ARG A 206 17.77 -2.04 12.87
C ARG A 206 18.84 -3.11 12.70
N CYS A 207 18.50 -4.36 12.40
CA CYS A 207 19.48 -5.41 12.10
C CYS A 207 20.39 -5.03 10.92
N HIS A 208 19.86 -4.30 9.93
CA HIS A 208 20.62 -3.79 8.80
C HIS A 208 21.37 -2.47 9.09
N SER A 209 20.88 -1.64 10.02
CA SER A 209 21.48 -0.33 10.35
C SER A 209 22.43 -0.35 11.54
N THR A 210 22.31 -1.32 12.46
CA THR A 210 23.27 -1.46 13.55
C THR A 210 24.58 -1.96 12.97
N GLN A 211 25.63 -1.18 13.23
CA GLN A 211 27.05 -1.41 13.00
C GLN A 211 27.62 -2.76 13.47
N MET A 212 26.80 -3.73 13.85
CA MET A 212 27.22 -5.13 14.07
C MET A 212 27.54 -5.85 12.76
N ALA A 213 27.06 -5.35 11.62
CA ALA A 213 27.37 -5.92 10.30
C ALA A 213 28.41 -5.11 9.51
N SER A 214 28.82 -3.93 9.99
CA SER A 214 29.83 -3.08 9.35
C SER A 214 31.25 -3.65 9.42
N SER A 215 31.47 -4.79 10.09
CA SER A 215 32.76 -5.46 10.16
C SER A 215 32.77 -6.88 9.59
N LEU A 216 31.66 -7.36 9.00
CA LEU A 216 31.54 -8.77 8.57
C LEU A 216 31.14 -8.95 7.11
N PHE A 217 30.60 -7.92 6.45
CA PHE A 217 30.31 -8.00 5.03
C PHE A 217 31.58 -7.70 4.22
N VAL A 218 31.98 -8.64 3.37
CA VAL A 218 33.14 -8.47 2.48
C VAL A 218 32.87 -7.37 1.46
N SER A 219 31.59 -7.14 1.12
CA SER A 219 31.13 -5.98 0.35
C SER A 219 31.38 -4.61 1.00
N SER A 220 31.68 -4.57 2.31
CA SER A 220 32.05 -3.34 3.03
C SER A 220 33.56 -3.20 3.30
N LEU A 221 34.35 -4.21 2.94
CA LEU A 221 35.82 -4.15 3.04
C LEU A 221 36.40 -3.33 1.87
N ASP A 222 37.47 -2.61 2.15
CA ASP A 222 38.28 -1.95 1.11
C ASP A 222 39.07 -3.01 0.32
N LEU A 223 38.42 -3.62 -0.67
CA LEU A 223 39.06 -4.60 -1.56
C LEU A 223 40.22 -3.99 -2.35
N GLU A 224 40.17 -2.70 -2.67
CA GLU A 224 41.22 -2.05 -3.44
C GLU A 224 42.48 -1.87 -2.58
N GLY A 225 42.33 -1.46 -1.32
CA GLY A 225 43.40 -1.46 -0.33
C GLY A 225 43.98 -2.86 -0.08
N TYR A 226 43.13 -3.88 0.00
CA TYR A 226 43.55 -5.27 0.16
C TYR A 226 44.38 -5.78 -1.03
N LEU A 227 43.93 -5.54 -2.26
CA LEU A 227 44.65 -5.97 -3.47
C LEU A 227 46.02 -5.31 -3.56
N ARG A 228 46.11 -4.00 -3.29
CA ARG A 228 47.40 -3.29 -3.27
C ARG A 228 48.35 -3.85 -2.22
N MET A 229 47.83 -4.22 -1.04
CA MET A 229 48.64 -4.86 0.01
C MET A 229 49.12 -6.25 -0.42
N GLU A 230 48.28 -7.05 -1.07
CA GLU A 230 48.68 -8.37 -1.60
C GLU A 230 49.73 -8.26 -2.72
N ASP A 231 49.60 -7.26 -3.61
CA ASP A 231 50.60 -6.97 -4.64
C ASP A 231 51.97 -6.65 -4.00
N THR A 232 52.00 -5.80 -2.96
CA THR A 232 53.25 -5.50 -2.25
C THR A 232 53.84 -6.72 -1.52
N CYS A 233 53.01 -7.64 -1.03
CA CYS A 233 53.50 -8.88 -0.43
C CYS A 233 54.09 -9.81 -1.49
N TRP A 234 53.49 -9.89 -2.69
CA TRP A 234 54.04 -10.64 -3.81
C TRP A 234 55.37 -10.07 -4.29
N GLU A 235 55.51 -8.75 -4.39
CA GLU A 235 56.78 -8.09 -4.72
C GLU A 235 57.88 -8.45 -3.71
N GLN A 236 57.57 -8.49 -2.41
CA GLN A 236 58.52 -8.91 -1.38
C GLN A 236 58.92 -10.38 -1.52
N VAL A 237 57.96 -11.28 -1.75
CA VAL A 237 58.26 -12.71 -1.99
C VAL A 237 59.12 -12.88 -3.25
N GLU A 238 58.85 -12.12 -4.31
CA GLU A 238 59.64 -12.16 -5.54
C GLU A 238 61.07 -11.64 -5.31
N GLU A 239 61.24 -10.57 -4.54
CA GLU A 239 62.54 -10.04 -4.16
C GLU A 239 63.33 -11.05 -3.30
N HIS A 240 62.68 -11.67 -2.32
CA HIS A 240 63.30 -12.72 -1.51
C HIS A 240 63.64 -13.97 -2.32
N ALA A 241 62.79 -14.39 -3.27
CA ALA A 241 63.07 -15.48 -4.19
C ALA A 241 64.30 -15.16 -5.05
N LYS A 242 64.40 -13.94 -5.60
CA LYS A 242 65.58 -13.46 -6.34
C LYS A 242 66.86 -13.45 -5.50
N ARG A 243 66.77 -13.22 -4.18
CA ARG A 243 67.91 -13.28 -3.23
C ARG A 243 68.29 -14.69 -2.76
N VAL A 244 67.41 -15.67 -2.88
CA VAL A 244 67.70 -17.09 -2.62
C VAL A 244 68.22 -17.82 -3.86
N LEU A 245 67.82 -17.36 -5.06
CA LEU A 245 68.28 -17.85 -6.35
C LEU A 245 69.62 -17.30 -6.91
N PRO A 246 70.43 -16.42 -6.26
CA PRO A 246 71.71 -15.99 -6.81
C PRO A 246 72.76 -17.06 -6.50
N VAL A 247 72.54 -18.26 -7.02
CA VAL A 247 73.63 -19.16 -7.32
C VAL A 247 74.00 -18.82 -8.76
N THR A 248 74.88 -17.83 -8.94
CA THR A 248 75.46 -17.58 -10.25
C THR A 248 76.20 -18.84 -10.68
N GLU A 249 76.09 -19.21 -11.96
CA GLU A 249 76.84 -20.32 -12.54
C GLU A 249 78.35 -20.18 -12.26
N GLU A 250 78.83 -18.94 -12.16
CA GLU A 250 80.20 -18.57 -11.82
C GLU A 250 80.64 -19.03 -10.42
N ASP A 251 79.78 -18.93 -9.41
CA ASP A 251 80.12 -19.31 -8.03
C ASP A 251 80.08 -20.83 -7.85
N LEU A 252 79.18 -21.53 -8.56
CA LEU A 252 79.24 -22.99 -8.68
C LEU A 252 80.48 -23.46 -9.43
N GLU A 253 80.88 -22.75 -10.48
CA GLU A 253 82.03 -23.12 -11.30
C GLU A 253 83.34 -22.90 -10.54
N LYS A 254 83.45 -21.85 -9.72
CA LYS A 254 84.57 -21.66 -8.77
C LYS A 254 84.61 -22.79 -7.75
N LEU A 255 83.47 -23.17 -7.17
CA LEU A 255 83.40 -24.28 -6.21
C LEU A 255 83.79 -25.62 -6.86
N ARG A 256 83.28 -25.89 -8.07
CA ARG A 256 83.64 -27.09 -8.86
C ARG A 256 85.12 -27.13 -9.20
N LYS A 257 85.72 -26.01 -9.58
CA LYS A 257 87.17 -25.92 -9.85
C LYS A 257 87.99 -26.24 -8.60
N THR A 258 87.66 -25.65 -7.45
CA THR A 258 88.35 -25.96 -6.18
C THR A 258 88.16 -27.43 -5.77
N GLN A 259 86.97 -28.02 -5.96
CA GLN A 259 86.73 -29.45 -5.72
C GLN A 259 87.51 -30.35 -6.69
N MET A 260 87.60 -29.99 -7.96
CA MET A 260 88.34 -30.75 -8.97
C MET A 260 89.85 -30.71 -8.71
N GLU A 261 90.39 -29.56 -8.30
CA GLU A 261 91.80 -29.41 -7.93
C GLU A 261 92.14 -30.25 -6.68
N MET A 262 91.29 -30.22 -5.66
CA MET A 262 91.44 -31.06 -4.47
C MET A 262 91.33 -32.57 -4.79
N GLY A 263 90.41 -32.95 -5.69
CA GLY A 263 90.26 -34.33 -6.16
C GLY A 263 91.50 -34.84 -6.89
N LYS A 264 92.07 -34.02 -7.79
CA LYS A 264 93.32 -34.33 -8.51
C LYS A 264 94.49 -34.52 -7.56
N GLU A 265 94.62 -33.66 -6.54
CA GLU A 265 95.72 -33.77 -5.59
C GLU A 265 95.57 -34.99 -4.67
N SER A 266 94.34 -35.33 -4.27
CA SER A 266 94.04 -36.58 -3.54
C SER A 266 94.32 -37.83 -4.38
N GLU A 267 94.05 -37.81 -5.68
CA GLU A 267 94.39 -38.91 -6.59
C GLU A 267 95.90 -39.05 -6.80
N ARG A 268 96.63 -37.94 -6.93
CA ARG A 268 98.11 -37.96 -6.99
C ARG A 268 98.72 -38.57 -5.74
N LEU A 269 98.23 -38.19 -4.56
CA LEU A 269 98.69 -38.77 -3.30
C LEU A 269 98.33 -40.27 -3.18
N ARG A 270 97.12 -40.68 -3.61
CA ARG A 270 96.70 -42.09 -3.62
C ARG A 270 97.52 -42.94 -4.59
N THR A 271 97.81 -42.42 -5.78
CA THR A 271 98.60 -43.12 -6.80
C THR A 271 100.07 -43.23 -6.40
N ALA A 272 100.66 -42.19 -5.80
CA ALA A 272 102.01 -42.25 -5.23
C ALA A 272 102.12 -43.26 -4.08
N TRP A 273 101.11 -43.32 -3.20
CA TRP A 273 101.06 -44.33 -2.14
C TRP A 273 100.90 -45.75 -2.68
N ALA A 274 100.01 -45.95 -3.67
CA ALA A 274 99.79 -47.25 -4.29
C ALA A 274 101.01 -47.75 -5.05
N SER A 275 101.73 -46.88 -5.78
CA SER A 275 102.95 -47.25 -6.50
C SER A 275 104.07 -47.64 -5.55
N GLN A 276 104.25 -46.91 -4.45
CA GLN A 276 105.27 -47.22 -3.45
C GLN A 276 104.95 -48.52 -2.69
N ARG A 277 103.67 -48.75 -2.34
CA ARG A 277 103.22 -50.02 -1.74
C ARG A 277 103.40 -51.20 -2.69
N MET A 278 103.15 -50.99 -3.98
CA MET A 278 103.39 -52.01 -5.01
C MET A 278 104.88 -52.34 -5.11
N GLN A 279 105.76 -51.33 -5.15
CA GLN A 279 107.21 -51.53 -5.14
C GLN A 279 107.69 -52.35 -3.94
N LEU A 280 107.20 -52.04 -2.74
CA LEU A 280 107.46 -52.83 -1.54
C LEU A 280 106.97 -54.28 -1.66
N SER A 281 105.77 -54.50 -2.20
CA SER A 281 105.22 -55.86 -2.36
C SER A 281 105.97 -56.69 -3.40
N ILE A 282 106.44 -56.06 -4.48
CA ILE A 282 107.27 -56.72 -5.50
C ILE A 282 108.62 -57.09 -4.89
N ALA A 283 109.30 -56.15 -4.21
CA ALA A 283 110.59 -56.40 -3.58
C ALA A 283 110.52 -57.52 -2.52
N LEU A 284 109.45 -57.53 -1.69
CA LEU A 284 109.19 -58.61 -0.74
C LEU A 284 108.88 -59.95 -1.43
N GLY A 285 108.10 -59.92 -2.53
CA GLY A 285 107.80 -61.12 -3.31
C GLY A 285 109.03 -61.72 -3.98
N THR A 286 109.91 -60.88 -4.55
CA THR A 286 111.19 -61.32 -5.11
C THR A 286 112.14 -61.84 -4.05
N LEU A 287 112.18 -61.20 -2.89
CA LEU A 287 112.98 -61.65 -1.75
C LEU A 287 112.50 -63.00 -1.22
N ASN A 288 111.19 -63.16 -0.98
CA ASN A 288 110.63 -64.44 -0.56
C ASN A 288 110.84 -65.53 -1.62
N GLY A 289 110.65 -65.23 -2.91
CA GLY A 289 110.93 -66.18 -3.99
C GLY A 289 112.40 -66.60 -4.04
N ASN A 290 113.33 -65.66 -3.84
CA ASN A 290 114.76 -65.95 -3.80
C ASN A 290 115.16 -66.71 -2.51
N MET A 291 114.54 -66.41 -1.37
CA MET A 291 114.73 -67.16 -0.12
C MET A 291 114.16 -68.57 -0.20
N GLU A 292 112.99 -68.76 -0.82
CA GLU A 292 112.41 -70.09 -1.07
C GLU A 292 113.27 -70.88 -2.06
N ALA A 293 113.80 -70.24 -3.10
CA ALA A 293 114.76 -70.86 -4.01
C ALA A 293 116.05 -71.28 -3.28
N LEU A 294 116.60 -70.44 -2.39
CA LEU A 294 117.73 -70.79 -1.53
C LEU A 294 117.39 -71.95 -0.58
N ALA A 295 116.23 -71.93 0.08
CA ALA A 295 115.79 -72.99 0.98
C ALA A 295 115.56 -74.34 0.26
N TRP A 296 115.08 -74.29 -0.99
CA TRP A 296 114.92 -75.48 -1.83
C TRP A 296 116.27 -76.04 -2.30
N LEU A 297 117.25 -75.16 -2.55
CA LEU A 297 118.63 -75.55 -2.87
C LEU A 297 119.36 -76.16 -1.67
N ASP A 298 119.14 -75.63 -0.46
CA ASP A 298 119.69 -76.19 0.79
C ASP A 298 118.99 -77.49 1.23
N GLY A 299 117.74 -77.70 0.83
CA GLY A 299 116.91 -78.86 1.19
C GLY A 299 117.27 -80.20 0.51
N GLY A 300 118.26 -80.22 -0.41
CA GLY A 300 118.87 -81.45 -0.91
C GLY A 300 118.12 -82.22 -2.00
N SER A 301 117.15 -81.64 -2.71
CA SER A 301 116.36 -82.34 -3.75
C SER A 301 116.62 -81.86 -5.18
N GLY A 302 117.90 -81.64 -5.55
CA GLY A 302 118.28 -81.10 -6.87
C GLY A 302 119.68 -81.51 -7.34
N GLU A 303 120.11 -82.76 -7.15
CA GLU A 303 121.30 -83.28 -7.82
C GLU A 303 121.03 -83.44 -9.32
N GLN A 304 121.32 -82.40 -10.14
CA GLN A 304 122.01 -82.55 -11.45
C GLN A 304 122.10 -81.32 -12.39
N VAL A 305 121.59 -80.09 -12.10
CA VAL A 305 121.53 -79.04 -13.16
C VAL A 305 122.02 -77.62 -12.80
N TRP A 306 122.74 -77.37 -11.69
CA TRP A 306 123.12 -75.98 -11.34
C TRP A 306 124.63 -75.71 -11.24
N ASP A 307 125.06 -74.62 -11.90
CA ASP A 307 126.43 -74.09 -11.84
C ASP A 307 126.78 -73.63 -10.40
N PRO A 308 127.90 -74.09 -9.81
CA PRO A 308 128.29 -73.81 -8.43
C PRO A 308 128.59 -72.33 -8.11
N LEU A 309 128.67 -71.48 -9.13
CA LEU A 309 128.86 -70.03 -8.98
C LEU A 309 127.56 -69.26 -8.72
N ARG A 310 126.38 -69.87 -8.94
CA ARG A 310 125.08 -69.19 -8.81
C ARG A 310 124.58 -69.05 -7.37
N LEU A 311 124.93 -69.97 -6.47
CA LEU A 311 124.57 -69.91 -5.05
C LEU A 311 125.08 -68.64 -4.35
N PRO A 312 126.39 -68.32 -4.36
CA PRO A 312 126.89 -67.10 -3.72
C PRO A 312 126.42 -65.82 -4.41
N MET A 313 125.97 -65.88 -5.67
CA MET A 313 125.30 -64.73 -6.30
C MET A 313 123.88 -64.54 -5.76
N LEU A 314 123.10 -65.61 -5.63
CA LEU A 314 121.75 -65.55 -5.04
C LEU A 314 121.80 -65.10 -3.57
N GLU A 315 122.76 -65.57 -2.78
CA GLU A 315 122.94 -65.11 -1.39
C GLU A 315 123.25 -63.61 -1.30
N ARG A 316 124.10 -63.09 -2.21
CA ARG A 316 124.38 -61.65 -2.30
C ARG A 316 123.17 -60.85 -2.78
N GLU A 317 122.41 -61.39 -3.72
CA GLU A 317 121.16 -60.78 -4.19
C GLU A 317 120.11 -60.74 -3.08
N VAL A 318 119.98 -61.79 -2.27
CA VAL A 318 119.09 -61.81 -1.11
C VAL A 318 119.54 -60.78 -0.06
N GLN A 319 120.82 -60.72 0.30
CA GLN A 319 121.33 -59.70 1.23
C GLN A 319 121.13 -58.27 0.72
N PHE A 320 121.31 -58.05 -0.59
CA PHE A 320 121.05 -56.75 -1.21
C PHE A 320 119.56 -56.38 -1.16
N LEU A 321 118.68 -57.33 -1.52
CA LEU A 321 117.23 -57.16 -1.48
C LEU A 321 116.71 -56.99 -0.04
N GLU A 322 117.31 -57.65 0.96
CA GLU A 322 117.01 -57.45 2.38
C GLU A 322 117.31 -56.00 2.81
N LEU A 323 118.48 -55.48 2.45
CA LEU A 323 118.86 -54.08 2.72
C LEU A 323 117.97 -53.09 1.97
N GLU A 324 117.56 -53.40 0.74
CA GLU A 324 116.65 -52.56 -0.06
C GLU A 324 115.23 -52.55 0.54
N VAL A 325 114.72 -53.71 0.98
CA VAL A 325 113.45 -53.83 1.69
C VAL A 325 113.51 -53.10 3.04
N GLU A 326 114.59 -53.24 3.81
CA GLU A 326 114.78 -52.48 5.06
C GLU A 326 114.85 -50.98 4.82
N ALA A 327 115.53 -50.52 3.75
CA ALA A 327 115.59 -49.11 3.40
C ALA A 327 114.22 -48.56 3.00
N LEU A 328 113.44 -49.31 2.20
CA LEU A 328 112.08 -48.94 1.80
C LEU A 328 111.08 -48.99 2.99
N GLN A 329 111.31 -49.86 3.98
CA GLN A 329 110.52 -49.91 5.22
C GLN A 329 110.90 -48.80 6.22
N ARG A 330 112.20 -48.43 6.31
CA ARG A 330 112.70 -47.36 7.18
C ARG A 330 112.41 -45.96 6.63
N GLN A 331 112.26 -45.79 5.31
CA GLN A 331 111.71 -44.57 4.71
C GLN A 331 110.23 -44.42 5.12
N ARG A 332 110.03 -43.74 6.25
CA ARG A 332 108.76 -43.48 6.96
C ARG A 332 107.81 -42.55 6.18
N LEU A 333 107.59 -42.79 4.90
CA LEU A 333 106.68 -42.06 4.02
C LEU A 333 105.21 -42.25 4.46
N LEU A 334 104.87 -43.39 5.08
CA LEU A 334 103.52 -43.65 5.58
C LEU A 334 103.09 -42.73 6.74
N GLY A 335 104.01 -42.34 7.63
CA GLY A 335 103.69 -41.42 8.74
C GLY A 335 103.53 -39.98 8.26
N LEU A 336 104.52 -39.48 7.51
CA LEU A 336 104.54 -38.09 7.03
C LEU A 336 103.50 -37.81 5.93
N VAL A 337 103.20 -38.77 5.05
CA VAL A 337 102.14 -38.60 4.03
C VAL A 337 100.76 -38.73 4.66
N CYS A 338 100.55 -39.60 5.65
CA CYS A 338 99.30 -39.63 6.42
C CYS A 338 99.12 -38.36 7.26
N GLU A 339 100.16 -37.88 7.95
CA GLU A 339 100.10 -36.64 8.72
C GLU A 339 99.94 -35.39 7.82
N ALA A 340 100.60 -35.34 6.67
CA ALA A 340 100.45 -34.24 5.71
C ALA A 340 99.08 -34.28 4.98
N SER A 341 98.58 -35.47 4.62
CA SER A 341 97.24 -35.61 4.02
C SER A 341 96.14 -35.32 5.04
N LEU A 342 96.29 -35.72 6.31
CA LEU A 342 95.38 -35.30 7.39
C LEU A 342 95.50 -33.80 7.65
N GLY A 343 96.72 -33.24 7.65
CA GLY A 343 96.98 -31.82 7.86
C GLY A 343 96.47 -30.90 6.75
N LEU A 344 96.34 -31.39 5.50
CA LEU A 344 95.81 -30.63 4.36
C LEU A 344 94.32 -30.91 4.11
N CYS A 345 93.89 -32.17 4.22
CA CYS A 345 92.51 -32.55 3.92
C CYS A 345 91.54 -32.20 5.06
N LEU A 346 91.93 -32.32 6.33
CA LEU A 346 91.02 -32.01 7.45
C LEU A 346 90.65 -30.53 7.51
N PRO A 347 91.58 -29.56 7.36
CA PRO A 347 91.22 -28.14 7.33
C PRO A 347 90.40 -27.76 6.09
N ALA A 348 90.68 -28.36 4.93
CA ALA A 348 89.91 -28.13 3.71
C ALA A 348 88.47 -28.68 3.84
N LEU A 349 88.30 -29.89 4.37
CA LEU A 349 86.99 -30.47 4.65
C LEU A 349 86.25 -29.69 5.73
N HIS A 350 86.93 -29.27 6.80
CA HIS A 350 86.35 -28.41 7.82
C HIS A 350 85.91 -27.06 7.24
N GLY A 351 86.75 -26.42 6.41
CA GLY A 351 86.41 -25.18 5.70
C GLY A 351 85.19 -25.35 4.78
N TRP A 352 85.12 -26.46 4.04
CA TRP A 352 83.97 -26.78 3.20
C TRP A 352 82.69 -27.00 4.02
N VAL A 353 82.75 -27.78 5.11
CA VAL A 353 81.61 -28.00 6.01
C VAL A 353 81.14 -26.70 6.65
N GLN A 354 82.04 -25.82 7.08
CA GLN A 354 81.68 -24.51 7.63
C GLN A 354 81.08 -23.58 6.59
N SER A 355 81.64 -23.56 5.36
CA SER A 355 81.08 -22.80 4.23
C SER A 355 79.69 -23.29 3.87
N GLU A 356 79.48 -24.61 3.82
CA GLU A 356 78.20 -25.22 3.50
C GLU A 356 77.18 -24.98 4.62
N LYS A 357 77.60 -25.07 5.89
CA LYS A 357 76.77 -24.70 7.04
C LYS A 357 76.34 -23.23 6.99
N HIS A 358 77.24 -22.32 6.63
CA HIS A 358 76.90 -20.90 6.49
C HIS A 358 75.91 -20.67 5.36
N ARG A 359 76.13 -21.30 4.20
CA ARG A 359 75.20 -21.28 3.05
C ARG A 359 73.82 -21.80 3.43
N LEU A 360 73.75 -22.95 4.10
CA LEU A 360 72.49 -23.54 4.55
C LEU A 360 71.78 -22.66 5.59
N SER A 361 72.51 -22.06 6.53
CA SER A 361 71.93 -21.14 7.53
C SER A 361 71.34 -19.89 6.87
N GLN A 362 71.98 -19.36 5.82
CA GLN A 362 71.47 -18.22 5.06
C GLN A 362 70.20 -18.59 4.27
N VAL A 363 70.16 -19.79 3.69
CA VAL A 363 68.95 -20.30 3.02
C VAL A 363 67.81 -20.49 4.01
N GLU A 364 68.08 -21.04 5.20
CA GLU A 364 67.08 -21.25 6.27
C GLU A 364 66.47 -19.91 6.75
N GLN A 365 67.30 -18.88 6.95
CA GLN A 365 66.82 -17.54 7.31
C GLN A 365 65.92 -16.93 6.23
N ASN A 366 66.30 -17.06 4.97
CA ASN A 366 65.47 -16.55 3.87
C ASN A 366 64.17 -17.34 3.70
N GLN A 367 64.21 -18.66 3.89
CA GLN A 367 63.01 -19.51 3.86
C GLN A 367 62.04 -19.17 5.00
N ALA A 368 62.54 -18.87 6.20
CA ALA A 368 61.70 -18.46 7.32
C ALA A 368 60.94 -17.15 7.03
N LEU A 369 61.61 -16.16 6.43
CA LEU A 369 60.99 -14.88 6.04
C LEU A 369 59.90 -15.07 4.96
N VAL A 370 60.18 -15.88 3.92
CA VAL A 370 59.18 -16.19 2.88
C VAL A 370 58.01 -16.97 3.46
N ALA A 371 58.27 -17.93 4.36
CA ALA A 371 57.22 -18.69 5.02
C ALA A 371 56.33 -17.79 5.90
N GLU A 372 56.90 -16.82 6.62
CA GLU A 372 56.13 -15.87 7.43
C GLU A 372 55.22 -14.98 6.57
N VAL A 373 55.73 -14.43 5.46
CA VAL A 373 54.94 -13.63 4.52
C VAL A 373 53.81 -14.47 3.91
N LEU A 374 54.11 -15.69 3.43
CA LEU A 374 53.11 -16.59 2.84
C LEU A 374 52.06 -17.06 3.85
N LEU A 375 52.45 -17.36 5.10
CA LEU A 375 51.51 -17.69 6.16
C LEU A 375 50.60 -16.51 6.51
N SER A 376 51.16 -15.29 6.51
CA SER A 376 50.36 -14.08 6.70
C SER A 376 49.35 -13.87 5.57
N GLN A 377 49.77 -14.02 4.29
CA GLN A 377 48.89 -13.96 3.12
C GLN A 377 47.79 -15.01 3.18
N PHE A 378 48.15 -16.25 3.50
CA PHE A 378 47.20 -17.34 3.63
C PHE A 378 46.16 -17.07 4.73
N SER A 379 46.58 -16.57 5.88
CA SER A 379 45.66 -16.23 6.97
C SER A 379 44.66 -15.14 6.58
N ARG A 380 45.10 -14.12 5.82
CA ARG A 380 44.24 -13.05 5.31
C ARG A 380 43.26 -13.56 4.25
N LEU A 381 43.73 -14.38 3.31
CA LEU A 381 42.89 -15.02 2.30
C LEU A 381 41.80 -15.88 2.94
N GLN A 382 42.15 -16.67 3.96
CA GLN A 382 41.19 -17.46 4.72
C GLN A 382 40.15 -16.58 5.43
N GLN A 383 40.55 -15.43 5.97
CA GLN A 383 39.61 -14.49 6.58
C GLN A 383 38.62 -13.92 5.55
N VAL A 384 39.10 -13.55 4.36
CA VAL A 384 38.23 -13.06 3.27
C VAL A 384 37.29 -14.17 2.79
N GLU A 385 37.79 -15.38 2.58
CA GLU A 385 36.99 -16.54 2.18
C GLU A 385 35.88 -16.87 3.20
N LEU A 386 36.23 -16.90 4.49
CA LEU A 386 35.26 -17.06 5.58
C LEU A 386 34.22 -15.93 5.58
N GLY A 387 34.67 -14.68 5.38
CA GLY A 387 33.79 -13.52 5.22
C GLY A 387 32.77 -13.73 4.10
N ILE A 388 33.23 -14.10 2.90
CA ILE A 388 32.36 -14.35 1.73
C ILE A 388 31.35 -15.46 2.03
N HIS A 389 31.79 -16.56 2.64
CA HIS A 389 30.88 -17.64 3.01
C HIS A 389 29.83 -17.23 4.04
N THR A 390 30.20 -16.42 5.03
CA THR A 390 29.25 -15.92 6.02
C THR A 390 28.25 -14.93 5.39
N GLU A 391 28.72 -14.04 4.52
CA GLU A 391 27.90 -13.11 3.76
C GLU A 391 26.90 -13.87 2.87
N MET A 392 27.36 -14.88 2.13
CA MET A 392 26.49 -15.70 1.28
C MET A 392 25.41 -16.43 2.10
N ARG A 393 25.75 -16.94 3.28
CA ARG A 393 24.77 -17.57 4.19
C ARG A 393 23.73 -16.55 4.66
N GLN A 394 24.14 -15.33 5.00
CA GLN A 394 23.24 -14.27 5.41
C GLN A 394 22.32 -13.85 4.26
N HIS A 395 22.85 -13.68 3.05
CA HIS A 395 22.03 -13.40 1.85
C HIS A 395 21.02 -14.53 1.56
N CYS A 396 21.40 -15.79 1.71
CA CYS A 396 20.45 -16.90 1.57
C CYS A 396 19.38 -16.92 2.69
N GLN A 397 19.69 -16.41 3.89
CA GLN A 397 18.72 -16.28 4.98
C GLN A 397 17.76 -15.13 4.72
N THR A 398 18.27 -13.95 4.31
CA THR A 398 17.43 -12.80 3.95
C THR A 398 16.53 -13.12 2.77
N GLU A 399 17.05 -13.80 1.73
CA GLU A 399 16.26 -14.22 0.59
C GLU A 399 15.14 -15.19 1.00
N ARG A 400 15.42 -16.17 1.88
CA ARG A 400 14.38 -17.06 2.42
C ARG A 400 13.32 -16.28 3.18
N GLY A 401 13.71 -15.38 4.07
CA GLY A 401 12.77 -14.53 4.81
C GLY A 401 11.91 -13.65 3.90
N LEU A 402 12.48 -13.11 2.82
CA LEU A 402 11.75 -12.34 1.81
C LEU A 402 10.78 -13.20 1.00
N ARG A 403 11.17 -14.43 0.63
CA ARG A 403 10.27 -15.39 -0.05
C ARG A 403 9.11 -15.79 0.87
N GLU A 404 9.38 -16.07 2.14
CA GLU A 404 8.34 -16.37 3.14
C GLU A 404 7.38 -15.20 3.31
N LEU A 405 7.91 -13.98 3.45
CA LEU A 405 7.10 -12.77 3.54
C LEU A 405 6.24 -12.55 2.28
N ARG A 406 6.79 -12.81 1.09
CA ARG A 406 6.04 -12.73 -0.17
C ARG A 406 4.88 -13.72 -0.17
N VAL A 407 5.12 -14.99 0.19
CA VAL A 407 4.05 -16.01 0.25
C VAL A 407 2.99 -15.63 1.27
N GLU A 408 3.37 -15.11 2.43
CA GLU A 408 2.43 -14.62 3.44
C GLU A 408 1.62 -13.42 2.92
N MET A 409 2.24 -12.47 2.22
CA MET A 409 1.55 -11.35 1.58
C MET A 409 0.58 -11.83 0.50
N GLU A 410 1.00 -12.75 -0.37
CA GLU A 410 0.14 -13.33 -1.41
C GLU A 410 -1.05 -14.08 -0.79
N ASN A 411 -0.82 -14.85 0.28
CA ASN A 411 -1.89 -15.50 1.03
C ASN A 411 -2.85 -14.49 1.67
N ARG A 412 -2.33 -13.40 2.24
CA ARG A 412 -3.18 -12.33 2.81
C ARG A 412 -3.96 -11.60 1.74
N ILE A 413 -3.35 -11.29 0.60
CA ILE A 413 -4.02 -10.69 -0.56
C ILE A 413 -5.09 -11.65 -1.08
N TYR A 414 -4.81 -12.95 -1.16
CA TYR A 414 -5.78 -13.96 -1.55
C TYR A 414 -6.93 -14.05 -0.54
N GLN A 415 -6.65 -14.03 0.76
CA GLN A 415 -7.69 -14.04 1.81
C GLN A 415 -8.51 -12.75 1.80
N LEU A 416 -7.88 -11.59 1.62
CA LEU A 416 -8.57 -10.31 1.46
C LEU A 416 -9.41 -10.30 0.19
N GLY A 417 -8.87 -10.79 -0.93
CA GLY A 417 -9.59 -10.99 -2.18
C GLY A 417 -10.77 -11.94 -1.99
N LYS A 418 -10.61 -13.06 -1.29
CA LYS A 418 -11.69 -13.98 -0.94
C LYS A 418 -12.69 -13.36 0.04
N ARG A 419 -12.33 -12.39 0.89
CA ARG A 419 -13.32 -11.68 1.73
C ARG A 419 -14.05 -10.57 0.97
N LEU A 420 -13.34 -9.86 0.10
CA LEU A 420 -13.90 -8.79 -0.74
C LEU A 420 -14.74 -9.32 -1.91
N LEU A 421 -14.36 -10.48 -2.47
CA LEU A 421 -15.00 -11.13 -3.60
C LEU A 421 -15.80 -12.37 -3.21
N GLY A 422 -15.40 -13.09 -2.16
CA GLY A 422 -16.12 -14.25 -1.61
C GLY A 422 -17.23 -13.83 -0.66
N GLN A 423 -18.13 -13.02 -1.20
CA GLN A 423 -19.57 -13.10 -1.05
C GLN A 423 -20.21 -12.14 -2.06
N ARG A 424 -19.66 -12.05 -3.29
CA ARG A 424 -20.51 -11.68 -4.43
C ARG A 424 -21.30 -12.91 -4.81
N ASP A 425 -22.29 -13.24 -3.97
CA ASP A 425 -23.47 -13.88 -4.51
C ASP A 425 -23.90 -13.02 -5.70
N VAL A 426 -24.12 -13.66 -6.83
CA VAL A 426 -24.56 -13.08 -8.11
C VAL A 426 -25.97 -12.45 -7.99
N ARG A 427 -26.40 -12.08 -6.78
CA ARG A 427 -27.73 -11.55 -6.44
C ARG A 427 -27.71 -10.25 -5.64
N THR A 428 -26.57 -9.67 -5.31
CA THR A 428 -26.50 -8.33 -4.70
C THR A 428 -25.72 -7.37 -5.58
N PHE A 429 -26.30 -7.07 -6.74
CA PHE A 429 -26.08 -5.78 -7.36
C PHE A 429 -26.54 -4.69 -6.35
N PRO A 430 -25.75 -3.62 -6.14
CA PRO A 430 -26.24 -2.47 -5.39
C PRO A 430 -27.47 -1.90 -6.09
N GLN A 431 -28.57 -1.73 -5.36
CA GLN A 431 -29.85 -1.21 -5.87
C GLN A 431 -29.80 0.22 -6.45
N TRP A 432 -28.63 0.86 -6.50
CA TRP A 432 -28.43 2.17 -7.15
C TRP A 432 -27.89 2.06 -8.58
N LEU A 433 -27.46 0.88 -9.02
CA LEU A 433 -27.29 0.57 -10.44
C LEU A 433 -28.50 -0.27 -10.84
N VAL A 434 -29.56 0.41 -11.28
CA VAL A 434 -30.61 -0.20 -12.09
C VAL A 434 -29.87 -0.95 -13.21
N PRO A 435 -29.94 -2.30 -13.28
CA PRO A 435 -29.50 -2.99 -14.48
C PRO A 435 -30.23 -2.30 -15.62
N LEU A 436 -29.58 -2.06 -16.76
CA LEU A 436 -30.29 -1.74 -17.99
C LEU A 436 -31.31 -2.86 -18.22
N HIS A 437 -32.50 -2.66 -17.66
CA HIS A 437 -33.69 -3.40 -17.96
C HIS A 437 -33.93 -2.98 -19.39
N MET A 438 -33.47 -3.80 -20.34
CA MET A 438 -34.25 -3.97 -21.57
C MET A 438 -35.66 -4.21 -21.05
N ASP A 439 -36.51 -3.21 -21.19
CA ASP A 439 -37.84 -3.23 -20.62
C ASP A 439 -38.53 -4.47 -21.22
N SER A 440 -39.38 -5.17 -20.48
CA SER A 440 -40.22 -6.23 -21.05
C SER A 440 -41.13 -5.73 -22.19
N LYS A 441 -41.14 -4.40 -22.40
CA LYS A 441 -41.79 -3.66 -23.48
C LYS A 441 -40.85 -3.19 -24.59
N ASP A 442 -39.54 -3.44 -24.50
CA ASP A 442 -38.59 -3.10 -25.56
C ASP A 442 -38.78 -4.04 -26.76
N GLN A 443 -39.68 -3.62 -27.65
CA GLN A 443 -39.93 -4.25 -28.94
C GLN A 443 -38.79 -3.98 -29.94
N THR A 444 -37.66 -3.42 -29.53
CA THR A 444 -36.52 -3.08 -30.40
C THR A 444 -35.92 -4.34 -31.04
N ALA A 445 -35.74 -5.42 -30.28
CA ALA A 445 -35.27 -6.70 -30.80
C ALA A 445 -36.31 -7.36 -31.74
N VAL A 446 -37.61 -7.24 -31.41
CA VAL A 446 -38.73 -7.78 -32.21
C VAL A 446 -38.94 -6.96 -33.50
N SER A 447 -38.71 -5.65 -33.43
CA SER A 447 -38.79 -4.74 -34.57
C SER A 447 -37.59 -4.92 -35.49
N LEU A 448 -36.40 -5.15 -34.95
CA LEU A 448 -35.20 -5.49 -35.73
C LEU A 448 -35.33 -6.87 -36.40
N SER A 449 -35.89 -7.88 -35.72
CA SER A 449 -36.15 -9.17 -36.36
C SER A 449 -37.21 -9.07 -37.45
N ALA A 450 -38.31 -8.33 -37.21
CA ALA A 450 -39.32 -8.05 -38.22
C ALA A 450 -38.80 -7.20 -39.40
N MET A 451 -37.80 -6.33 -39.16
CA MET A 451 -37.15 -5.51 -40.19
C MET A 451 -36.25 -6.34 -41.13
N LEU A 452 -35.61 -7.38 -40.57
CA LEU A 452 -34.79 -8.34 -41.31
C LEU A 452 -35.65 -9.30 -42.14
N GLU A 453 -36.84 -9.66 -41.65
CA GLU A 453 -37.78 -10.52 -42.37
C GLU A 453 -38.57 -9.78 -43.46
N HIS A 454 -38.86 -8.47 -43.28
CA HIS A 454 -39.67 -7.69 -44.23
C HIS A 454 -39.08 -6.28 -44.51
N PRO A 455 -38.10 -6.16 -45.43
CA PRO A 455 -37.38 -4.90 -45.69
C PRO A 455 -38.24 -3.78 -46.32
N SER A 456 -39.42 -4.09 -46.84
CA SER A 456 -40.32 -3.14 -47.50
C SER A 456 -41.21 -2.32 -46.56
N LYS A 457 -41.22 -2.60 -45.24
CA LYS A 457 -42.01 -1.86 -44.22
C LYS A 457 -41.18 -0.98 -43.27
N GLN A 458 -39.92 -0.69 -43.61
CA GLN A 458 -38.98 0.06 -42.74
C GLN A 458 -39.45 1.47 -42.30
N LYS A 459 -40.36 2.12 -43.03
CA LYS A 459 -40.76 3.52 -42.77
C LYS A 459 -41.73 3.72 -41.59
N GLU A 460 -42.29 2.64 -41.03
CA GLU A 460 -43.31 2.72 -39.96
C GLU A 460 -42.76 2.39 -38.56
N PHE A 461 -41.55 1.85 -38.46
CA PHE A 461 -40.99 1.34 -37.19
C PHE A 461 -40.17 2.35 -36.38
N PHE A 462 -39.83 3.50 -36.95
CA PHE A 462 -39.16 4.58 -36.22
C PHE A 462 -40.16 5.70 -35.92
N PRO A 463 -40.26 6.17 -34.66
CA PRO A 463 -41.09 7.32 -34.35
C PRO A 463 -40.60 8.52 -35.16
N LYS A 464 -41.52 9.19 -35.86
CA LYS A 464 -41.23 10.38 -36.68
C LYS A 464 -40.47 11.42 -35.84
N TYR A 465 -39.58 12.18 -36.48
CA TYR A 465 -38.71 13.21 -35.88
C TYR A 465 -39.43 14.13 -34.88
N GLU A 466 -40.72 14.36 -35.07
CA GLU A 466 -41.58 15.11 -34.15
C GLU A 466 -41.70 14.52 -32.73
N VAL A 467 -41.70 13.20 -32.57
CA VAL A 467 -41.81 12.57 -31.23
C VAL A 467 -40.50 12.73 -30.47
N LEU A 468 -39.37 12.60 -31.16
CA LEU A 468 -38.04 12.83 -30.58
C LEU A 468 -37.86 14.30 -30.18
N GLN A 469 -38.37 15.24 -31.01
CA GLN A 469 -38.36 16.66 -30.71
C GLN A 469 -39.23 17.01 -29.49
N ARG A 470 -40.39 16.35 -29.33
CA ARG A 470 -41.24 16.50 -28.13
C ARG A 470 -40.56 15.97 -26.87
N GLN A 471 -39.84 14.84 -26.96
CA GLN A 471 -39.08 14.29 -25.83
C GLN A 471 -37.87 15.17 -25.46
N ALA A 472 -37.15 15.68 -26.45
CA ALA A 472 -36.07 16.63 -26.21
C ALA A 472 -36.56 17.93 -25.56
N ALA A 473 -37.73 18.43 -25.97
CA ALA A 473 -38.36 19.59 -25.33
C ALA A 473 -38.79 19.32 -23.88
N SER A 474 -39.30 18.12 -23.58
CA SER A 474 -39.62 17.68 -22.21
C SER A 474 -38.37 17.65 -21.33
N LEU A 475 -37.28 17.05 -21.81
CA LEU A 475 -36.02 16.98 -21.07
C LEU A 475 -35.40 18.36 -20.83
N LEU A 476 -35.49 19.27 -21.79
CA LEU A 476 -35.06 20.66 -21.61
C LEU A 476 -35.92 21.41 -20.59
N GLN A 477 -37.21 21.08 -20.49
CA GLN A 477 -38.11 21.65 -19.50
C GLN A 477 -37.83 21.10 -18.09
N GLU A 478 -37.51 19.81 -17.97
CA GLU A 478 -37.08 19.18 -16.72
C GLU A 478 -35.72 19.73 -16.25
N LEU A 479 -34.75 19.90 -17.15
CA LEU A 479 -33.47 20.54 -16.83
C LEU A 479 -33.65 21.99 -16.36
N ARG A 480 -34.57 22.74 -16.97
CA ARG A 480 -34.90 24.11 -16.52
C ARG A 480 -35.56 24.11 -15.14
N ALA A 481 -36.47 23.17 -14.88
CA ALA A 481 -37.11 23.01 -13.57
C ALA A 481 -36.08 22.64 -12.48
N LEU A 482 -35.14 21.75 -12.78
CA LEU A 482 -34.04 21.39 -11.88
C LEU A 482 -33.05 22.54 -11.68
N SER A 483 -32.70 23.28 -12.73
CA SER A 483 -31.84 24.47 -12.58
C SER A 483 -32.50 25.57 -11.76
N GLY A 484 -33.83 25.70 -11.83
CA GLY A 484 -34.59 26.63 -10.97
C GLY A 484 -34.51 26.25 -9.49
N LEU A 485 -34.60 24.94 -9.18
CA LEU A 485 -34.43 24.42 -7.83
C LEU A 485 -32.99 24.58 -7.28
N TYR A 486 -31.98 24.61 -8.14
CA TYR A 486 -30.58 24.82 -7.76
C TYR A 486 -30.20 26.31 -7.59
N HIS A 487 -30.99 27.24 -8.13
CA HIS A 487 -30.72 28.69 -8.03
C HIS A 487 -31.58 29.42 -6.99
N GLU A 488 -32.63 28.80 -6.44
CA GLU A 488 -33.20 29.27 -5.18
C GLU A 488 -32.25 28.89 -4.03
N PRO A 489 -31.70 29.86 -3.28
CA PRO A 489 -31.03 29.52 -2.03
C PRO A 489 -32.09 28.91 -1.12
N LEU A 490 -32.00 27.60 -0.86
CA LEU A 490 -32.91 26.92 0.05
C LEU A 490 -32.85 27.65 1.40
N GLU A 491 -33.86 28.46 1.73
CA GLU A 491 -33.94 29.13 3.05
C GLU A 491 -33.84 28.12 4.21
N GLN A 492 -34.18 26.86 3.91
CA GLN A 492 -34.05 25.70 4.77
C GLN A 492 -32.59 25.40 5.14
N THR A 493 -31.60 25.57 4.25
CA THR A 493 -30.19 25.32 4.59
C THR A 493 -29.65 26.39 5.53
N ALA A 494 -29.97 27.67 5.29
CA ALA A 494 -29.58 28.75 6.18
C ALA A 494 -30.26 28.67 7.56
N ARG A 495 -31.50 28.16 7.62
CA ARG A 495 -32.15 27.80 8.90
C ARG A 495 -31.47 26.62 9.57
N LEU A 496 -31.17 25.55 8.84
CA LEU A 496 -30.51 24.37 9.38
C LEU A 496 -29.10 24.70 9.90
N GLU A 497 -28.36 25.57 9.19
CA GLU A 497 -27.05 26.07 9.61
C GLU A 497 -27.16 26.86 10.91
N ARG A 498 -28.14 27.78 11.03
CA ARG A 498 -28.41 28.49 12.29
C ARG A 498 -28.82 27.56 13.43
N ASP A 499 -29.67 26.56 13.17
CA ASP A 499 -30.09 25.60 14.17
C ASP A 499 -28.92 24.71 14.63
N CYS A 500 -28.03 24.32 13.70
CA CYS A 500 -26.77 23.64 14.00
C CYS A 500 -25.83 24.52 14.83
N GLU A 501 -25.71 25.81 14.52
CA GLU A 501 -24.92 26.78 15.28
C GLU A 501 -25.47 26.99 16.70
N LEU A 502 -26.80 27.06 16.87
CA LEU A 502 -27.45 27.17 18.17
C LEU A 502 -27.27 25.88 19.01
N LEU A 503 -27.34 24.71 18.37
CA LEU A 503 -27.00 23.43 19.00
C LEU A 503 -25.53 23.36 19.41
N HIS A 504 -24.62 23.85 18.57
CA HIS A 504 -23.20 23.93 18.89
C HIS A 504 -22.94 24.88 20.07
N GLN A 505 -23.58 26.06 20.08
CA GLN A 505 -23.44 27.03 21.17
C GLN A 505 -24.04 26.53 22.50
N SER A 506 -25.15 25.78 22.47
CA SER A 506 -25.77 25.22 23.67
C SER A 506 -24.98 24.06 24.27
N LEU A 507 -24.39 23.20 23.44
CA LEU A 507 -23.50 22.11 23.88
C LEU A 507 -22.19 22.64 24.50
N CYS A 508 -21.65 23.75 23.98
CA CYS A 508 -20.37 24.31 24.42
C CYS A 508 -20.45 25.26 25.64
N ARG A 509 -21.65 25.74 26.03
CA ARG A 509 -21.81 26.69 27.17
C ARG A 509 -21.58 26.07 28.57
N GLY A 510 -21.55 24.75 28.70
CA GLY A 510 -21.36 24.05 29.99
C GLY A 510 -19.90 23.74 30.35
N SER A 511 -18.98 23.79 29.40
CA SER A 511 -17.61 23.29 29.57
C SER A 511 -16.61 24.24 28.96
N ARG A 512 -15.89 25.00 29.80
CA ARG A 512 -14.90 26.01 29.38
C ARG A 512 -13.73 25.49 28.52
N ASN A 513 -13.65 24.17 28.26
CA ASN A 513 -12.51 23.53 27.60
C ASN A 513 -12.86 22.57 26.43
N LEU A 514 -14.12 22.52 25.95
CA LEU A 514 -14.47 21.66 24.81
C LEU A 514 -14.58 22.50 23.53
N GLN A 515 -13.45 22.74 22.87
CA GLN A 515 -13.40 23.18 21.48
C GLN A 515 -13.53 21.93 20.59
N LEU A 516 -14.75 21.63 20.11
CA LEU A 516 -14.99 20.51 19.19
C LEU A 516 -14.49 20.78 17.75
N GLN A 517 -14.14 22.04 17.44
CA GLN A 517 -13.38 22.42 16.27
C GLN A 517 -12.07 23.03 16.75
N ASP A 518 -10.99 22.28 16.69
CA ASP A 518 -9.65 22.85 16.83
C ASP A 518 -9.42 23.72 15.58
N PRO A 519 -9.31 25.05 15.69
CA PRO A 519 -9.24 25.95 14.53
C PRO A 519 -8.05 25.62 13.63
N ASN A 520 -7.01 24.98 14.19
CA ASN A 520 -5.89 24.47 13.41
C ASN A 520 -6.32 23.30 12.52
N LEU A 521 -7.16 22.37 12.99
CA LEU A 521 -7.61 21.23 12.20
C LEU A 521 -8.51 21.66 11.04
N THR A 522 -9.46 22.58 11.26
CA THR A 522 -10.31 23.11 10.19
C THR A 522 -9.50 23.85 9.13
N LEU A 523 -8.52 24.68 9.55
CA LEU A 523 -7.59 25.34 8.61
C LEU A 523 -6.71 24.32 7.87
N THR A 524 -6.24 23.25 8.53
CA THR A 524 -5.49 22.20 7.83
C THR A 524 -6.35 21.40 6.84
N LEU A 525 -7.63 21.20 7.14
CA LEU A 525 -8.55 20.50 6.23
C LEU A 525 -8.93 21.37 5.04
N GLU A 526 -9.17 22.66 5.25
CA GLU A 526 -9.43 23.63 4.17
C GLU A 526 -8.20 23.79 3.26
N THR A 527 -7.00 23.89 3.84
CA THR A 527 -5.75 23.92 3.06
C THR A 527 -5.49 22.61 2.34
N LEU A 528 -5.80 21.46 2.93
CA LEU A 528 -5.71 20.16 2.26
C LEU A 528 -6.72 20.07 1.11
N PHE A 529 -7.94 20.53 1.30
CA PHE A 529 -8.96 20.58 0.24
C PHE A 529 -8.54 21.49 -0.91
N SER A 530 -8.00 22.68 -0.60
CA SER A 530 -7.45 23.57 -1.63
C SER A 530 -6.27 22.93 -2.35
N ASN A 531 -5.36 22.25 -1.63
CA ASN A 531 -4.21 21.58 -2.23
C ASN A 531 -4.64 20.41 -3.14
N VAL A 532 -5.64 19.62 -2.74
CA VAL A 532 -6.20 18.54 -3.56
C VAL A 532 -6.87 19.11 -4.82
N SER A 533 -7.60 20.21 -4.70
CA SER A 533 -8.22 20.87 -5.86
C SER A 533 -7.18 21.42 -6.84
N GLN A 534 -6.10 22.02 -6.34
CA GLN A 534 -4.97 22.50 -7.16
C GLN A 534 -4.22 21.34 -7.83
N PHE A 535 -3.98 20.25 -7.10
CA PHE A 535 -3.35 19.06 -7.66
C PHE A 535 -4.17 18.45 -8.79
N ASN A 536 -5.50 18.36 -8.62
CA ASN A 536 -6.40 17.88 -9.67
C ASN A 536 -6.37 18.79 -10.90
N TYR A 537 -6.30 20.11 -10.70
CA TYR A 537 -6.12 21.07 -11.79
C TYR A 537 -4.80 20.82 -12.54
N TRP A 538 -3.67 20.67 -11.83
CA TRP A 538 -2.38 20.37 -12.45
C TRP A 538 -2.37 19.03 -13.18
N PHE A 539 -3.03 18.01 -12.64
CA PHE A 539 -3.15 16.71 -13.31
C PHE A 539 -3.91 16.80 -14.62
N LEU A 540 -5.02 17.55 -14.64
CA LEU A 540 -5.79 17.78 -15.86
C LEU A 540 -5.00 18.58 -16.89
N ASP A 541 -4.22 19.57 -16.45
CA ASP A 541 -3.38 20.37 -17.33
C ASP A 541 -2.23 19.55 -17.91
N PHE A 542 -1.59 18.71 -17.09
CA PHE A 542 -0.55 17.79 -17.55
C PHE A 542 -1.10 16.73 -18.52
N LEU A 543 -2.32 16.22 -18.29
CA LEU A 543 -2.98 15.33 -19.25
C LEU A 543 -3.24 16.03 -20.58
N ARG A 544 -3.70 17.29 -20.57
CA ARG A 544 -3.86 18.08 -21.80
C ARG A 544 -2.54 18.31 -22.52
N GLU A 545 -1.46 18.58 -21.79
CA GLU A 545 -0.12 18.70 -22.38
C GLU A 545 0.37 17.39 -22.99
N LEU A 546 0.15 16.26 -22.30
CA LEU A 546 0.53 14.95 -22.81
C LEU A 546 -0.27 14.57 -24.04
N GLU A 547 -1.57 14.86 -24.06
CA GLU A 547 -2.40 14.69 -25.25
C GLU A 547 -1.94 15.60 -26.38
N HIS A 548 -1.59 16.85 -26.10
CA HIS A 548 -1.04 17.77 -27.08
C HIS A 548 0.31 17.26 -27.64
N LYS A 549 1.23 16.82 -26.78
CA LYS A 549 2.53 16.23 -27.17
C LYS A 549 2.33 14.92 -27.93
N LYS A 550 1.37 14.07 -27.53
CA LYS A 550 1.00 12.84 -28.24
C LYS A 550 0.47 13.17 -29.63
N ASN A 551 -0.41 14.16 -29.74
CA ASN A 551 -0.97 14.60 -31.02
C ASN A 551 0.13 15.20 -31.91
N LEU A 552 1.04 16.02 -31.36
CA LEU A 552 2.22 16.52 -32.06
C LEU A 552 3.14 15.40 -32.54
N LEU A 553 3.38 14.39 -31.72
CA LEU A 553 4.18 13.22 -32.10
C LEU A 553 3.48 12.31 -33.11
N GLN A 554 2.15 12.35 -33.17
CA GLN A 554 1.33 11.65 -34.17
C GLN A 554 1.16 12.46 -35.46
N THR A 555 1.50 13.76 -35.48
CA THR A 555 1.53 14.52 -36.74
C THR A 555 2.57 13.95 -37.70
N SER A 556 2.24 14.01 -38.99
CA SER A 556 2.94 13.31 -40.07
C SER A 556 4.44 13.61 -40.16
N CYS A 557 4.88 14.81 -39.77
CA CYS A 557 6.28 15.25 -39.85
C CYS A 557 7.20 14.53 -38.87
N TRP A 558 6.82 14.38 -37.60
CA TRP A 558 7.64 13.72 -36.58
C TRP A 558 7.59 12.19 -36.68
N ALA A 559 6.48 11.63 -37.16
CA ALA A 559 6.37 10.21 -37.49
C ALA A 559 7.31 9.82 -38.64
N GLN A 560 7.44 10.68 -39.66
CA GLN A 560 8.42 10.51 -40.75
C GLN A 560 9.86 10.70 -40.23
N GLY A 561 10.12 11.70 -39.40
CA GLY A 561 11.43 11.92 -38.77
C GLY A 561 11.92 10.72 -37.94
N ARG A 562 11.01 10.04 -37.22
CA ARG A 562 11.35 8.81 -36.48
C ARG A 562 11.66 7.63 -37.40
N LYS A 563 10.93 7.47 -38.52
CA LYS A 563 11.23 6.43 -39.51
C LYS A 563 12.61 6.67 -40.13
N LEU A 564 12.94 7.92 -40.47
CA LEU A 564 14.26 8.30 -40.97
C LEU A 564 15.36 8.08 -39.91
N TYR A 565 15.11 8.41 -38.65
CA TYR A 565 16.07 8.22 -37.55
C TYR A 565 16.33 6.73 -37.27
N VAL A 566 15.31 5.88 -37.30
CA VAL A 566 15.46 4.43 -37.13
C VAL A 566 16.17 3.81 -38.33
N LEU A 567 15.90 4.28 -39.55
CA LEU A 567 16.57 3.79 -40.76
C LEU A 567 18.02 4.26 -40.87
N PHE A 568 18.35 5.45 -40.36
CA PHE A 568 19.72 5.95 -40.27
C PHE A 568 20.67 5.00 -39.52
N TYR A 569 20.19 4.37 -38.44
CA TYR A 569 21.00 3.42 -37.67
C TYR A 569 20.91 1.96 -38.15
N LYS A 570 19.91 1.62 -38.98
CA LYS A 570 19.66 0.23 -39.38
C LYS A 570 20.06 -0.10 -40.82
N ASP A 571 19.83 0.80 -41.77
CA ASP A 571 20.14 0.58 -43.19
C ASP A 571 20.35 1.91 -43.95
N PRO A 572 21.61 2.29 -44.28
CA PRO A 572 21.90 3.55 -44.96
C PRO A 572 21.41 3.60 -46.41
N ALA A 573 21.24 2.45 -47.08
CA ALA A 573 20.78 2.39 -48.47
C ALA A 573 19.27 2.70 -48.62
N LEU A 574 18.44 2.22 -47.68
CA LEU A 574 17.00 2.52 -47.62
C LEU A 574 16.72 3.97 -47.18
N LEU A 575 17.66 4.57 -46.43
CA LEU A 575 17.59 5.99 -46.11
C LEU A 575 17.80 6.84 -47.36
N ALA A 576 18.79 6.52 -48.20
CA ALA A 576 19.06 7.25 -49.43
C ALA A 576 17.84 7.25 -50.38
N SER A 577 17.20 6.10 -50.57
CA SER A 577 16.00 6.00 -51.43
C SER A 577 14.81 6.78 -50.89
N MET A 578 14.55 6.75 -49.57
CA MET A 578 13.45 7.53 -49.00
C MET A 578 13.72 9.03 -48.99
N VAL A 579 14.98 9.46 -48.87
CA VAL A 579 15.36 10.88 -48.99
C VAL A 579 15.22 11.35 -50.43
N GLU A 580 15.60 10.54 -51.42
CA GLU A 580 15.35 10.84 -52.84
C GLU A 580 13.84 10.93 -53.16
N ASP A 581 13.01 10.03 -52.62
CA ASP A 581 11.55 10.10 -52.78
C ASP A 581 10.95 11.36 -52.12
N LEU A 582 11.51 11.78 -50.97
CA LEU A 582 11.10 13.03 -50.31
C LEU A 582 11.55 14.26 -51.09
N GLU A 583 12.76 14.26 -51.66
CA GLU A 583 13.23 15.33 -52.54
C GLU A 583 12.39 15.46 -53.81
N GLN A 584 11.97 14.34 -54.41
CA GLN A 584 11.07 14.35 -55.55
C GLN A 584 9.71 14.94 -55.19
N ARG A 585 9.12 14.52 -54.06
CA ARG A 585 7.84 15.07 -53.58
C ARG A 585 7.89 16.55 -53.21
N VAL A 586 9.05 17.06 -52.78
CA VAL A 586 9.24 18.50 -52.53
C VAL A 586 9.38 19.28 -53.84
N LYS A 587 10.03 18.70 -54.86
CA LYS A 587 10.09 19.28 -56.21
C LYS A 587 8.73 19.30 -56.91
N ASP A 588 7.85 18.34 -56.61
CA ASP A 588 6.48 18.29 -57.16
C ASP A 588 5.49 19.25 -56.49
N LEU A 589 5.84 19.80 -55.31
CA LEU A 589 5.03 20.75 -54.55
C LEU A 589 5.46 22.22 -54.74
N GLN A 590 6.57 22.46 -55.45
CA GLN A 590 7.03 23.78 -55.92
C GLN A 590 6.58 24.00 -57.36
#